data_AF-A0A955XDR5-F1
#
_entry.id   AF-A0A955XDR5-F1
#
_cell.length_a   1.000
_cell.length_b   1.000
_cell.length_c   1.000
_cell.angle_alpha   90.00
_cell.angle_beta   90.00
_cell.angle_gamma   90.00
#
_symmetry.space_group_name_H-M   'P 1'
#
loop_
_entity.id
_entity.type
_entity.pdbx_description
1 polymer ?
#
loop_
_entity_poly.entity_id
_entity_poly.type
_entity_poly.pdbx_seq_one_letter_code
_entity_poly.pdbx_strand_id
1 'polypeptide(L)'
;MSEPVQVARCAIHPAALAGWGCSTCGRDLCPDCVSPHKVKGETLAICTQCGGFAPVLTRERRLAPYWEVLPSFIRAMFSKEGLLQLIAVGLALYVVRLLPGAAGSILGTFIFVTYYLQVVNHAARGVVVLPTPADFTGIETVMQASFRFFVASAFLWLPGLIYVLVFIGFGPLFEQGAQALMDPGLFLVVALGLLYIPVAIIAAAVADSTLAMLNPLITVRIILRLPGQYGLTAGVWLGLWVLQVLVMGVVYLLAGVVPIPVVTGVLVESMALVIPVIQAFVLGRFIFQNAPHFGILLQGEDVEPLLPGAVPRGQPVETQARRASTVPEAIEIEGWEGQDGLHQPAVFGGVLMRPGQEGSVSVSTQVGVAGQLRPDAIDVQDPDHDPELEASLAAALEDDDAPPAAGPQIADLVLDEAPSGASGPASLDSGPSAPARVASVVSGASPPGSEGSSPAPLDSAPSSPAEAAAPLAEALRRGDEDEVLRLLASGEVGPAAGLDARSELRLAGILERRGDYGAAVEAYRRAVRAGAGAPFAAKALYMLGQLYAERLRDPTGARGAWNALVARFPEHDLAHRAKQALLRLPPGSGPGPAAR
;
A
#
# COMPACT_ATOMS: atom_id res chain seq x y z
N MET A 1 26.05 14.78 -9.92
CA MET A 1 27.04 14.25 -8.96
C MET A 1 26.39 14.32 -7.60
N SER A 2 26.27 13.21 -6.87
CA SER A 2 25.73 13.22 -5.51
C SER A 2 26.75 13.85 -4.56
N GLU A 3 26.31 14.80 -3.75
CA GLU A 3 27.10 15.36 -2.65
C GLU A 3 27.59 14.20 -1.74
N PRO A 4 28.85 14.21 -1.28
CA PRO A 4 29.33 13.14 -0.41
C PRO A 4 28.47 13.09 0.85
N VAL A 5 27.78 11.98 1.06
CA VAL A 5 26.90 11.75 2.22
C VAL A 5 27.71 12.06 3.48
N GLN A 6 27.38 13.17 4.15
CA GLN A 6 28.06 13.57 5.37
C GLN A 6 27.74 12.54 6.45
N VAL A 7 28.69 11.65 6.70
CA VAL A 7 28.51 10.59 7.69
C VAL A 7 28.59 11.24 9.07
N ALA A 8 27.44 11.39 9.73
CA ALA A 8 27.37 11.93 11.08
C ALA A 8 28.32 11.14 12.00
N ARG A 9 29.20 11.85 12.70
CA ARG A 9 30.14 11.29 13.68
C ARG A 9 29.63 11.63 15.06
N CYS A 10 29.86 10.76 16.03
CA CYS A 10 29.42 11.04 17.39
C CYS A 10 30.19 12.22 17.98
N ALA A 11 29.46 13.16 18.59
CA ALA A 11 30.02 14.34 19.24
C ALA A 11 30.95 14.03 20.43
N ILE A 12 30.88 12.80 20.98
CA ILE A 12 31.66 12.33 22.14
C ILE A 12 32.78 11.38 21.68
N HIS A 13 32.51 10.55 20.67
CA HIS A 13 33.46 9.62 20.09
C HIS A 13 33.65 9.94 18.60
N PRO A 14 34.53 10.88 18.22
CA PRO A 14 34.67 11.32 16.82
C PRO A 14 35.10 10.23 15.82
N ALA A 15 35.64 9.11 16.32
CA ALA A 15 35.97 7.93 15.53
C ALA A 15 34.75 7.04 15.22
N ALA A 16 33.68 7.13 16.02
CA ALA A 16 32.47 6.34 15.86
C ALA A 16 31.40 7.09 15.04
N LEU A 17 30.67 6.34 14.21
CA LEU A 17 29.55 6.87 13.45
C LEU A 17 28.32 7.04 14.35
N ALA A 18 27.56 8.10 14.12
CA ALA A 18 26.34 8.37 14.86
C ALA A 18 25.11 7.75 14.18
N GLY A 19 24.30 7.06 14.97
CA GLY A 19 23.04 6.44 14.52
C GLY A 19 21.80 7.13 15.08
N TRP A 20 21.97 8.04 16.03
CA TRP A 20 20.89 8.75 16.73
C TRP A 20 21.29 10.21 16.97
N GLY A 21 20.31 11.11 16.98
CA GLY A 21 20.52 12.53 17.29
C GLY A 21 19.67 12.89 18.49
N CYS A 22 20.25 13.44 19.56
CA CYS A 22 19.48 13.79 20.76
C CYS A 22 18.60 15.01 20.51
N SER A 23 17.28 14.87 20.67
CA SER A 23 16.34 16.00 20.50
C SER A 23 16.48 17.08 21.58
N THR A 24 17.09 16.76 22.73
CA THR A 24 17.26 17.70 23.85
C THR A 24 18.57 18.51 23.76
N CYS A 25 19.70 17.87 23.39
CA CYS A 25 21.00 18.55 23.35
C CYS A 25 21.59 18.74 21.94
N GLY A 26 20.89 18.29 20.90
CA GLY A 26 21.31 18.45 19.50
C GLY A 26 22.56 17.68 19.09
N ARG A 27 23.07 16.78 19.94
CA ARG A 27 24.29 15.99 19.68
C ARG A 27 23.99 14.70 18.94
N ASP A 28 24.84 14.39 17.97
CA ASP A 28 24.90 13.11 17.29
C ASP A 28 25.61 12.05 18.16
N LEU A 29 25.01 10.85 18.24
CA LEU A 29 25.35 9.80 19.19
C LEU A 29 25.63 8.45 18.49
N CYS A 30 26.74 7.80 18.86
CA CYS A 30 27.05 6.42 18.48
C CYS A 30 26.32 5.42 19.41
N PRO A 31 26.33 4.10 19.12
CA PRO A 31 25.65 3.09 19.94
C PRO A 31 25.98 3.16 21.45
N ASP A 32 27.22 3.50 21.78
CA ASP A 32 27.71 3.54 23.17
C ASP A 32 27.32 4.84 23.91
N CYS A 33 26.86 5.86 23.17
CA CYS A 33 26.33 7.12 23.70
C CYS A 33 24.80 7.14 23.81
N VAL A 34 24.15 6.01 23.48
CA VAL A 34 22.70 5.83 23.56
C VAL A 34 22.41 4.63 24.45
N SER A 35 21.67 4.86 25.54
CA SER A 35 21.14 3.77 26.36
C SER A 35 19.82 3.28 25.78
N PRO A 36 19.59 1.97 25.69
CA PRO A 36 18.25 1.43 25.56
C PRO A 36 17.50 1.72 26.87
N HIS A 37 16.31 2.30 26.80
CA HIS A 37 15.45 2.50 27.96
C HIS A 37 14.07 1.92 27.66
N LYS A 38 13.66 0.90 28.41
CA LYS A 38 12.34 0.29 28.28
C LYS A 38 11.27 1.17 28.91
N VAL A 39 10.77 2.16 28.18
CA VAL A 39 9.63 2.99 28.63
C VAL A 39 8.36 2.27 28.20
N LYS A 40 7.82 1.44 29.10
CA LYS A 40 6.69 0.56 28.81
C LYS A 40 7.02 -0.34 27.61
N GLY A 41 7.68 -1.49 27.80
CA GLY A 41 7.85 -2.55 26.78
C GLY A 41 8.73 -2.22 25.55
N GLU A 42 8.46 -1.11 24.87
CA GLU A 42 9.29 -0.54 23.82
C GLU A 42 10.64 -0.08 24.35
N THR A 43 11.68 -0.28 23.54
CA THR A 43 13.03 0.19 23.85
C THR A 43 13.28 1.52 23.16
N LEU A 44 13.11 2.61 23.89
CA LEU A 44 13.44 3.96 23.41
C LEU A 44 14.94 4.21 23.57
N ALA A 45 15.52 4.90 22.59
CA ALA A 45 16.89 5.38 22.65
C ALA A 45 16.96 6.69 23.46
N ILE A 46 17.79 6.73 24.52
CA ILE A 46 18.06 7.93 25.32
C ILE A 46 19.54 8.28 25.35
N CYS A 47 19.86 9.57 25.41
CA CYS A 47 21.23 10.09 25.42
C CYS A 47 21.91 9.86 26.78
N THR A 48 23.09 9.21 26.78
CA THR A 48 23.89 8.94 28.00
C THR A 48 24.63 10.16 28.56
N GLN A 49 24.23 11.37 28.19
CA GLN A 49 24.78 12.63 28.73
C GLN A 49 23.72 13.50 29.40
N CYS A 50 22.53 13.65 28.79
CA CYS A 50 21.46 14.51 29.28
C CYS A 50 20.16 13.76 29.62
N GLY A 51 20.06 12.46 29.35
CA GLY A 51 18.83 11.67 29.52
C GLY A 51 17.75 11.93 28.46
N GLY A 52 17.95 12.88 27.56
CA GLY A 52 17.00 13.25 26.52
C GLY A 52 16.76 12.16 25.46
N PHE A 53 15.58 12.14 24.85
CA PHE A 53 15.24 11.22 23.77
C PHE A 53 16.20 11.39 22.58
N ALA A 54 16.56 10.28 21.96
CA ALA A 54 17.47 10.23 20.83
C ALA A 54 16.80 9.47 19.67
N PRO A 55 15.99 10.12 18.82
CA PRO A 55 15.51 9.50 17.59
C PRO A 55 16.66 8.97 16.73
N VAL A 56 16.40 7.87 16.03
CA VAL A 56 17.31 7.31 15.04
C VAL A 56 17.53 8.35 13.93
N LEU A 57 18.79 8.67 13.64
CA LEU A 57 19.12 9.45 12.45
C LEU A 57 18.80 8.60 11.25
N THR A 58 17.96 9.11 10.37
CA THR A 58 17.63 8.46 9.12
C THR A 58 18.24 9.23 7.96
N ARG A 59 18.54 8.51 6.88
CA ARG A 59 18.98 9.06 5.59
C ARG A 59 17.96 8.67 4.53
N GLU A 60 17.86 9.45 3.46
CA GLU A 60 17.17 8.98 2.26
C GLU A 60 17.80 7.66 1.81
N ARG A 61 16.96 6.64 1.61
CA ARG A 61 17.42 5.32 1.22
C ARG A 61 17.96 5.38 -0.20
N ARG A 62 19.28 5.22 -0.37
CA ARG A 62 19.91 5.19 -1.71
C ARG A 62 19.47 3.93 -2.47
N LEU A 63 18.36 4.04 -3.21
CA LEU A 63 17.79 2.94 -3.99
C LEU A 63 18.76 2.58 -5.13
N ALA A 64 19.35 1.38 -5.04
CA ALA A 64 20.29 0.91 -6.06
C ALA A 64 19.62 0.89 -7.45
N PRO A 65 20.24 1.52 -8.47
CA PRO A 65 19.73 1.57 -9.84
C PRO A 65 19.63 0.17 -10.45
N TYR A 66 18.80 -0.01 -11.48
CA TYR A 66 18.43 -1.36 -11.91
C TYR A 66 19.62 -2.14 -12.49
N TRP A 67 20.59 -1.46 -13.10
CA TRP A 67 21.81 -2.06 -13.63
C TRP A 67 22.76 -2.59 -12.55
N GLU A 68 22.75 -2.04 -11.33
CA GLU A 68 23.53 -2.59 -10.20
C GLU A 68 22.93 -3.89 -9.67
N VAL A 69 21.60 -4.02 -9.74
CA VAL A 69 20.85 -5.18 -9.20
C VAL A 69 20.66 -6.28 -10.25
N LEU A 70 20.62 -5.93 -11.54
CA LEU A 70 20.35 -6.84 -12.65
C LEU A 70 21.26 -8.09 -12.69
N PRO A 71 22.59 -8.03 -12.45
CA PRO A 71 23.42 -9.22 -12.41
C PRO A 71 23.01 -10.22 -11.33
N SER A 72 22.55 -9.73 -10.18
CA SER A 72 22.05 -10.57 -9.08
C SER A 72 20.68 -11.18 -9.42
N PHE A 73 19.79 -10.42 -10.06
CA PHE A 73 18.54 -10.96 -10.58
C PHE A 73 18.76 -12.04 -11.65
N ILE A 74 19.70 -11.84 -12.59
CA ILE A 74 20.04 -12.85 -13.61
C ILE A 74 20.57 -14.13 -12.95
N ARG A 75 21.41 -14.04 -11.90
CA ARG A 75 21.84 -15.22 -11.13
C ARG A 75 20.68 -15.93 -10.42
N ALA A 76 19.71 -15.18 -9.88
CA ALA A 76 18.53 -15.75 -9.25
C ALA A 76 17.58 -16.41 -10.28
N MET A 77 17.41 -15.81 -11.46
CA MET A 77 16.65 -16.37 -12.58
C MET A 77 17.25 -17.69 -13.09
N PHE A 78 18.58 -17.83 -13.07
CA PHE A 78 19.30 -19.06 -13.40
C PHE A 78 19.63 -19.94 -12.17
N SER A 79 19.00 -19.70 -11.01
CA SER A 79 19.06 -20.65 -9.89
C SER A 79 18.24 -21.91 -10.20
N LYS A 80 18.35 -22.95 -9.36
CA LYS A 80 17.54 -24.17 -9.50
C LYS A 80 16.04 -23.83 -9.47
N GLU A 81 15.64 -22.97 -8.54
CA GLU A 81 14.27 -22.50 -8.33
C GLU A 81 13.81 -21.64 -9.52
N GLY A 82 14.66 -20.71 -9.99
CA GLY A 82 14.36 -19.85 -11.13
C GLY A 82 14.20 -20.62 -12.45
N LEU A 83 15.09 -21.59 -12.71
CA LEU A 83 15.01 -22.47 -13.88
C LEU A 83 13.76 -23.36 -13.83
N LEU A 84 13.44 -23.95 -12.67
CA LEU A 84 12.21 -24.74 -12.50
C LEU A 84 10.97 -23.88 -12.77
N GLN A 85 10.96 -22.62 -12.34
CA GLN A 85 9.85 -21.69 -12.60
C GLN A 85 9.73 -21.34 -14.09
N LEU A 86 10.84 -21.04 -14.79
CA LEU A 86 10.83 -20.78 -16.23
C LEU A 86 10.40 -22.01 -17.05
N ILE A 87 10.79 -23.21 -16.64
CA ILE A 87 10.37 -24.47 -17.26
C ILE A 87 8.88 -24.73 -16.99
N ALA A 88 8.39 -24.51 -15.76
CA ALA A 88 6.99 -24.71 -15.41
C ALA A 88 6.05 -23.76 -16.17
N VAL A 89 6.40 -22.47 -16.25
CA VAL A 89 5.61 -21.49 -17.02
C VAL A 89 5.72 -21.75 -18.52
N GLY A 90 6.89 -22.11 -19.04
CA GLY A 90 7.06 -22.49 -20.45
C GLY A 90 6.26 -23.74 -20.84
N LEU A 91 6.22 -24.75 -19.95
CA LEU A 91 5.38 -25.94 -20.11
C LEU A 91 3.88 -25.58 -20.11
N ALA A 92 3.43 -24.72 -19.19
CA ALA A 92 2.04 -24.28 -19.14
C ALA A 92 1.64 -23.51 -20.41
N LEU A 93 2.50 -22.62 -20.91
CA LEU A 93 2.27 -21.89 -22.16
C LEU A 93 2.26 -22.83 -23.38
N TYR A 94 3.18 -23.79 -23.44
CA TYR A 94 3.21 -24.81 -24.49
C TYR A 94 1.91 -25.62 -24.52
N VAL A 95 1.48 -26.18 -23.38
CA VAL A 95 0.25 -26.99 -23.28
C VAL A 95 -0.98 -26.17 -23.67
N VAL A 96 -1.09 -24.92 -23.24
CA VAL A 96 -2.20 -24.04 -23.62
C VAL A 96 -2.20 -23.71 -25.12
N ARG A 97 -1.03 -23.57 -25.74
CA ARG A 97 -0.89 -23.35 -27.20
C ARG A 97 -1.16 -24.60 -28.05
N LEU A 98 -1.32 -25.79 -27.45
CA LEU A 98 -1.84 -26.98 -28.16
C LEU A 98 -3.34 -26.88 -28.46
N LEU A 99 -4.08 -25.98 -27.81
CA LEU A 99 -5.50 -25.76 -28.10
C LEU A 99 -5.68 -25.17 -29.52
N PRO A 100 -6.49 -25.79 -30.39
CA PRO A 100 -6.58 -25.39 -31.80
C PRO A 100 -7.20 -24.00 -32.01
N GLY A 101 -6.77 -23.34 -33.08
CA GLY A 101 -7.26 -22.01 -33.47
C GLY A 101 -6.74 -20.88 -32.58
N ALA A 102 -7.48 -19.77 -32.54
CA ALA A 102 -7.05 -18.57 -31.80
C ALA A 102 -7.11 -18.73 -30.27
N ALA A 103 -7.87 -19.70 -29.75
CA ALA A 103 -8.13 -19.84 -28.32
C ALA A 103 -6.86 -20.11 -27.49
N GLY A 104 -5.99 -21.01 -27.94
CA GLY A 104 -4.72 -21.31 -27.27
C GLY A 104 -3.77 -20.11 -27.26
N SER A 105 -3.66 -19.40 -28.38
CA SER A 105 -2.85 -18.18 -28.48
C SER A 105 -3.36 -17.05 -27.58
N ILE A 106 -4.68 -16.83 -27.52
CA ILE A 106 -5.28 -15.83 -26.63
C ILE A 106 -5.03 -16.20 -25.16
N LEU A 107 -5.39 -17.42 -24.74
CA LEU A 107 -5.24 -17.85 -23.34
C LEU A 107 -3.76 -17.87 -22.91
N GLY A 108 -2.85 -18.33 -23.78
CA GLY A 108 -1.41 -18.27 -23.53
C GLY A 108 -0.90 -16.83 -23.40
N THR A 109 -1.44 -15.87 -24.17
CA THR A 109 -1.11 -14.45 -24.02
C THR A 109 -1.61 -13.91 -22.68
N PHE A 110 -2.81 -14.27 -22.23
CA PHE A 110 -3.32 -13.88 -20.90
C PHE A 110 -2.43 -14.39 -19.76
N ILE A 111 -2.01 -15.66 -19.81
CA ILE A 111 -1.11 -16.28 -18.81
C ILE A 111 0.26 -15.58 -18.82
N PHE A 112 0.84 -15.36 -20.01
CA PHE A 112 2.11 -14.65 -20.17
C PHE A 112 2.05 -13.22 -19.60
N VAL A 113 1.00 -12.45 -19.92
CA VAL A 113 0.81 -11.08 -19.41
C VAL A 113 0.67 -11.08 -17.89
N THR A 114 -0.07 -12.03 -17.29
CA THR A 114 -0.15 -12.11 -15.83
C THR A 114 1.21 -12.36 -15.22
N TYR A 115 1.96 -13.37 -15.70
CA TYR A 115 3.28 -13.70 -15.18
C TYR A 115 4.25 -12.51 -15.31
N TYR A 116 4.24 -11.84 -16.46
CA TYR A 116 5.01 -10.63 -16.70
C TYR A 116 4.67 -9.54 -15.66
N LEU A 117 3.39 -9.24 -15.44
CA LEU A 117 2.95 -8.25 -14.44
C LEU A 117 3.28 -8.65 -13.00
N GLN A 118 3.26 -9.95 -12.66
CA GLN A 118 3.71 -10.42 -11.34
C GLN A 118 5.21 -10.21 -11.14
N VAL A 119 6.05 -10.43 -12.16
CA VAL A 119 7.49 -10.12 -12.11
C VAL A 119 7.71 -8.60 -11.96
N VAL A 120 6.95 -7.76 -12.69
CA VAL A 120 6.96 -6.30 -12.51
C VAL A 120 6.60 -5.94 -11.06
N ASN A 121 5.54 -6.53 -10.50
CA ASN A 121 5.08 -6.24 -9.13
C ASN A 121 6.08 -6.71 -8.06
N HIS A 122 6.75 -7.85 -8.24
CA HIS A 122 7.81 -8.31 -7.35
C HIS A 122 9.02 -7.36 -7.37
N ALA A 123 9.50 -7.00 -8.55
CA ALA A 123 10.60 -6.06 -8.71
C ALA A 123 10.23 -4.63 -8.21
N ALA A 124 8.95 -4.23 -8.31
CA ALA A 124 8.41 -2.99 -7.77
C ALA A 124 8.31 -2.97 -6.24
N ARG A 125 8.26 -4.14 -5.58
CA ARG A 125 8.43 -4.29 -4.12
C ARG A 125 9.91 -4.36 -3.70
N GLY A 126 10.84 -4.32 -4.66
CA GLY A 126 12.27 -4.44 -4.43
C GLY A 126 12.77 -5.89 -4.31
N VAL A 127 11.93 -6.88 -4.58
CA VAL A 127 12.28 -8.31 -4.55
C VAL A 127 13.12 -8.67 -5.79
N VAL A 128 14.14 -9.51 -5.60
CA VAL A 128 15.13 -9.90 -6.63
C VAL A 128 15.10 -11.39 -7.00
N VAL A 129 14.04 -12.09 -6.58
CA VAL A 129 13.72 -13.47 -6.98
C VAL A 129 12.47 -13.49 -7.86
N LEU A 130 12.29 -14.55 -8.65
CA LEU A 130 11.08 -14.74 -9.45
C LEU A 130 9.87 -15.07 -8.56
N PRO A 131 8.64 -14.70 -8.97
CA PRO A 131 7.43 -15.15 -8.29
C PRO A 131 7.32 -16.67 -8.35
N THR A 132 6.99 -17.27 -7.22
CA THR A 132 6.76 -18.71 -7.04
C THR A 132 5.33 -19.09 -7.46
N PRO A 133 5.01 -20.38 -7.66
CA PRO A 133 3.64 -20.82 -7.92
C PRO A 133 2.64 -20.43 -6.82
N ALA A 134 3.09 -20.23 -5.58
CA ALA A 134 2.25 -19.80 -4.46
C ALA A 134 1.79 -18.32 -4.59
N ASP A 135 2.53 -17.48 -5.32
CA ASP A 135 2.18 -16.07 -5.56
C ASP A 135 1.02 -15.90 -6.57
N PHE A 136 0.55 -16.98 -7.19
CA PHE A 136 -0.60 -17.01 -8.10
C PHE A 136 -1.92 -17.25 -7.34
N THR A 137 -2.20 -16.41 -6.35
CA THR A 137 -3.43 -16.52 -5.55
C THR A 137 -4.67 -16.06 -6.35
N GLY A 138 -5.37 -17.03 -6.95
CA GLY A 138 -6.71 -16.87 -7.52
C GLY A 138 -6.77 -16.41 -8.98
N ILE A 139 -7.62 -17.08 -9.77
CA ILE A 139 -7.85 -16.77 -11.20
C ILE A 139 -8.40 -15.35 -11.41
N GLU A 140 -9.14 -14.80 -10.44
CA GLU A 140 -9.66 -13.43 -10.51
C GLU A 140 -8.55 -12.38 -10.57
N THR A 141 -7.50 -12.52 -9.75
CA THR A 141 -6.38 -11.55 -9.71
C THR A 141 -5.57 -11.61 -11.01
N VAL A 142 -5.35 -12.83 -11.51
CA VAL A 142 -4.73 -13.17 -12.79
C VAL A 142 -5.47 -12.50 -13.95
N MET A 143 -6.79 -12.72 -14.05
CA MET A 143 -7.63 -12.13 -15.10
C MET A 143 -7.72 -10.62 -14.99
N GLN A 144 -7.86 -10.07 -13.78
CA GLN A 144 -7.96 -8.63 -13.57
C GLN A 144 -6.68 -7.89 -13.99
N ALA A 145 -5.50 -8.45 -13.67
CA ALA A 145 -4.21 -7.88 -14.07
C ALA A 145 -4.03 -7.87 -15.60
N SER A 146 -4.33 -8.99 -16.27
CA SER A 146 -4.22 -9.05 -17.73
C SER A 146 -5.26 -8.18 -18.44
N PHE A 147 -6.51 -8.15 -17.96
CA PHE A 147 -7.54 -7.24 -18.47
C PHE A 147 -7.12 -5.76 -18.35
N ARG A 148 -6.56 -5.36 -17.20
CA ARG A 148 -5.99 -4.02 -16.99
C ARG A 148 -4.92 -3.67 -18.02
N PHE A 149 -3.99 -4.58 -18.32
CA PHE A 149 -2.99 -4.38 -19.37
C PHE A 149 -3.59 -4.28 -20.78
N PHE A 150 -4.58 -5.12 -21.13
CA PHE A 150 -5.24 -5.03 -22.43
C PHE A 150 -6.03 -3.71 -22.59
N VAL A 151 -6.70 -3.24 -21.54
CA VAL A 151 -7.39 -1.94 -21.53
C VAL A 151 -6.39 -0.77 -21.62
N ALA A 152 -5.28 -0.81 -20.88
CA ALA A 152 -4.25 0.23 -20.94
C ALA A 152 -3.53 0.28 -22.30
N SER A 153 -3.30 -0.88 -22.93
CA SER A 153 -2.72 -0.95 -24.28
C SER A 153 -3.74 -0.70 -25.40
N ALA A 154 -5.05 -0.81 -25.16
CA ALA A 154 -6.07 -0.51 -26.15
C ALA A 154 -5.99 0.92 -26.69
N PHE A 155 -5.61 1.89 -25.84
CA PHE A 155 -5.38 3.26 -26.28
C PHE A 155 -4.31 3.38 -27.38
N LEU A 156 -3.35 2.45 -27.42
CA LEU A 156 -2.33 2.38 -28.44
C LEU A 156 -2.79 1.64 -29.71
N TRP A 157 -3.31 0.42 -29.57
CA TRP A 157 -3.60 -0.39 -30.75
C TRP A 157 -4.94 -0.05 -31.41
N LEU A 158 -5.89 0.60 -30.73
CA LEU A 158 -7.16 1.02 -31.35
C LEU A 158 -6.95 2.05 -32.47
N PRO A 159 -6.20 3.16 -32.31
CA PRO A 159 -5.90 4.07 -33.42
C PRO A 159 -5.21 3.39 -34.60
N GLY A 160 -4.25 2.49 -34.34
CA GLY A 160 -3.57 1.73 -35.39
C GLY A 160 -4.49 0.74 -36.11
N LEU A 161 -5.35 0.05 -35.38
CA LEU A 161 -6.35 -0.87 -35.93
C LEU A 161 -7.40 -0.11 -36.76
N ILE A 162 -7.88 1.04 -36.28
CA ILE A 162 -8.78 1.92 -37.03
C ILE A 162 -8.09 2.43 -38.31
N TYR A 163 -6.82 2.84 -38.21
CA TYR A 163 -6.05 3.28 -39.38
C TYR A 163 -5.92 2.17 -40.43
N VAL A 164 -5.54 0.96 -40.02
CA VAL A 164 -5.48 -0.21 -40.90
C VAL A 164 -6.85 -0.51 -41.51
N LEU A 165 -7.92 -0.54 -40.73
CA LEU A 165 -9.28 -0.85 -41.20
C LEU A 165 -9.83 0.18 -42.19
N VAL A 166 -9.52 1.47 -41.99
CA VAL A 166 -10.07 2.57 -42.80
C VAL A 166 -9.24 2.85 -44.06
N PHE A 167 -7.90 2.77 -43.98
CA PHE A 167 -7.00 3.20 -45.06
C PHE A 167 -6.33 2.06 -45.83
N ILE A 168 -6.04 0.93 -45.18
CA ILE A 168 -5.30 -0.20 -45.78
C ILE A 168 -6.25 -1.35 -46.15
N GLY A 169 -7.29 -1.57 -45.34
CA GLY A 169 -8.14 -2.76 -45.38
C GLY A 169 -7.46 -3.96 -44.72
N PHE A 170 -8.28 -4.93 -44.28
CA PHE A 170 -7.78 -6.08 -43.53
C PHE A 170 -6.99 -7.08 -44.39
N GLY A 171 -7.34 -7.23 -45.68
CA GLY A 171 -6.69 -8.18 -46.60
C GLY A 171 -5.22 -7.85 -46.89
N PRO A 172 -4.88 -6.64 -47.38
CA PRO A 172 -3.51 -6.27 -47.72
C PRO A 172 -2.53 -6.35 -46.54
N LEU A 173 -3.01 -6.25 -45.29
CA LEU A 173 -2.17 -6.42 -44.10
C LEU A 173 -1.52 -7.82 -44.02
N PHE A 174 -2.26 -8.88 -44.39
CA PHE A 174 -1.75 -10.26 -44.35
C PHE A 174 -0.96 -10.62 -45.61
N GLU A 175 -1.36 -10.11 -46.77
CA GLU A 175 -0.69 -10.40 -48.05
C GLU A 175 0.59 -9.57 -48.25
N GLN A 176 0.61 -8.33 -47.76
CA GLN A 176 1.64 -7.31 -48.06
C GLN A 176 2.16 -6.63 -46.78
N GLY A 177 2.11 -7.29 -45.63
CA GLY A 177 2.47 -6.69 -44.33
C GLY A 177 3.84 -5.97 -44.28
N ALA A 178 4.83 -6.43 -45.04
CA ALA A 178 6.12 -5.76 -45.17
C ALA A 178 6.04 -4.40 -45.89
N GLN A 179 5.15 -4.25 -46.88
CA GLN A 179 4.88 -2.97 -47.55
C GLN A 179 3.99 -2.07 -46.71
N ALA A 180 3.02 -2.64 -45.98
CA ALA A 180 2.20 -1.88 -45.03
C ALA A 180 3.06 -1.21 -43.93
N LEU A 181 4.13 -1.87 -43.47
CA LEU A 181 5.10 -1.30 -42.53
C LEU A 181 5.97 -0.16 -43.11
N MET A 182 5.99 0.02 -44.44
CA MET A 182 6.63 1.18 -45.09
C MET A 182 5.70 2.40 -45.17
N ASP A 183 4.42 2.26 -44.83
CA ASP A 183 3.53 3.42 -44.73
C ASP A 183 3.98 4.35 -43.58
N PRO A 184 4.21 5.65 -43.82
CA PRO A 184 4.67 6.58 -42.79
C PRO A 184 3.69 6.74 -41.61
N GLY A 185 2.39 6.59 -41.84
CA GLY A 185 1.36 6.69 -40.81
C GLY A 185 1.39 5.49 -39.87
N LEU A 186 1.36 4.27 -40.43
CA LEU A 186 1.47 3.03 -39.65
C LEU A 186 2.81 2.94 -38.92
N PHE A 187 3.91 3.31 -39.57
CA PHE A 187 5.24 3.36 -38.94
C PHE A 187 5.24 4.31 -37.73
N LEU A 188 4.67 5.51 -37.85
CA LEU A 188 4.57 6.47 -36.74
C LEU A 188 3.74 5.91 -35.57
N VAL A 189 2.61 5.25 -35.85
CA VAL A 189 1.77 4.63 -34.80
C VAL A 189 2.52 3.49 -34.09
N VAL A 190 3.23 2.64 -34.84
CA VAL A 190 4.05 1.55 -34.26
C VAL A 190 5.21 2.12 -33.43
N ALA A 191 5.90 3.15 -33.91
CA ALA A 191 7.00 3.80 -33.19
C ALA A 191 6.55 4.48 -31.89
N LEU A 192 5.44 5.23 -31.93
CA LEU A 192 4.80 5.78 -30.74
C LEU A 192 4.35 4.66 -29.78
N GLY A 193 3.94 3.52 -30.33
CA GLY A 193 3.55 2.35 -29.55
C GLY A 193 4.66 1.68 -28.78
N LEU A 194 5.81 1.45 -29.43
CA LEU A 194 7.00 0.92 -28.76
C LEU A 194 7.48 1.87 -27.64
N LEU A 195 7.29 3.18 -27.79
CA LEU A 195 7.56 4.16 -26.73
C LEU A 195 6.50 4.16 -25.61
N TYR A 196 5.25 3.79 -25.91
CA TYR A 196 4.12 3.83 -24.96
C TYR A 196 3.95 2.54 -24.14
N ILE A 197 4.28 1.37 -24.69
CA ILE A 197 4.12 0.07 -24.03
C ILE A 197 4.79 0.02 -22.64
N PRO A 198 6.04 0.48 -22.43
CA PRO A 198 6.68 0.46 -21.11
C PRO A 198 5.89 1.21 -20.04
N VAL A 199 5.39 2.41 -20.35
CA VAL A 199 4.59 3.20 -19.40
C VAL A 199 3.17 2.66 -19.23
N ALA A 200 2.58 2.03 -20.25
CA ALA A 200 1.30 1.34 -20.12
C ALA A 200 1.39 0.15 -19.15
N ILE A 201 2.49 -0.62 -19.20
CA ILE A 201 2.79 -1.68 -18.23
C ILE A 201 2.98 -1.10 -16.82
N ILE A 202 3.74 -0.01 -16.69
CA ILE A 202 3.96 0.66 -15.39
C ILE A 202 2.62 1.12 -14.80
N ALA A 203 1.76 1.75 -15.60
CA ALA A 203 0.41 2.14 -15.17
C ALA A 203 -0.45 0.93 -14.80
N ALA A 204 -0.37 -0.17 -15.56
CA ALA A 204 -1.08 -1.42 -15.29
C ALA A 204 -0.65 -2.10 -13.98
N ALA A 205 0.62 -1.99 -13.62
CA ALA A 205 1.19 -2.53 -12.37
C ALA A 205 0.85 -1.65 -11.15
N VAL A 206 0.88 -0.31 -11.30
CA VAL A 206 0.73 0.63 -10.17
C VAL A 206 -0.72 0.97 -9.84
N ALA A 207 -1.63 1.04 -10.82
CA ALA A 207 -2.96 1.61 -10.53
C ALA A 207 -3.92 0.63 -9.85
N ASP A 208 -4.43 1.02 -8.68
CA ASP A 208 -5.47 0.31 -7.91
C ASP A 208 -6.79 0.12 -8.67
N SER A 209 -7.04 0.87 -9.74
CA SER A 209 -8.31 0.85 -10.49
C SER A 209 -8.13 0.87 -12.00
N THR A 210 -8.89 0.01 -12.69
CA THR A 210 -8.90 -0.08 -14.15
C THR A 210 -9.37 1.21 -14.82
N LEU A 211 -10.31 1.95 -14.20
CA LEU A 211 -10.80 3.23 -14.75
C LEU A 211 -9.74 4.34 -14.72
N ALA A 212 -8.85 4.36 -13.72
CA ALA A 212 -7.75 5.32 -13.72
C ALA A 212 -6.76 5.06 -14.89
N MET A 213 -6.58 3.80 -15.29
CA MET A 213 -5.70 3.43 -16.41
C MET A 213 -6.23 3.90 -17.77
N LEU A 214 -7.56 4.07 -17.91
CA LEU A 214 -8.19 4.63 -19.10
C LEU A 214 -7.92 6.13 -19.28
N ASN A 215 -7.28 6.80 -18.32
CA ASN A 215 -6.89 8.20 -18.45
C ASN A 215 -5.44 8.32 -19.00
N PRO A 216 -5.24 8.55 -20.31
CA PRO A 216 -3.90 8.65 -20.90
C PRO A 216 -3.11 9.84 -20.35
N LEU A 217 -3.76 10.83 -19.73
CA LEU A 217 -3.10 11.97 -19.11
C LEU A 217 -2.23 11.55 -17.91
N ILE A 218 -2.61 10.49 -17.18
CA ILE A 218 -1.77 9.94 -16.09
C ILE A 218 -0.48 9.38 -16.69
N THR A 219 -0.61 8.58 -17.74
CA THR A 219 0.52 7.97 -18.48
C THR A 219 1.46 9.03 -19.06
N VAL A 220 0.92 10.07 -19.70
CA VAL A 220 1.71 11.22 -20.21
C VAL A 220 2.37 12.00 -19.08
N ARG A 221 1.68 12.23 -17.96
CA ARG A 221 2.23 12.92 -16.78
C ARG A 221 3.41 12.16 -16.16
N ILE A 222 3.40 10.82 -16.18
CA ILE A 222 4.54 10.01 -15.74
C ILE A 222 5.76 10.24 -16.64
N ILE A 223 5.58 10.19 -17.97
CA ILE A 223 6.66 10.45 -18.94
C ILE A 223 7.25 11.86 -18.74
N LEU A 224 6.39 12.88 -18.63
CA LEU A 224 6.80 14.28 -18.51
C LEU A 224 7.46 14.60 -17.15
N ARG A 225 7.16 13.86 -16.08
CA ARG A 225 7.74 14.06 -14.75
C ARG A 225 9.16 13.48 -14.62
N LEU A 226 9.48 12.43 -15.38
CA LEU A 226 10.75 11.69 -15.27
C LEU A 226 11.41 11.39 -16.64
N PRO A 227 11.52 12.37 -17.57
CA PRO A 227 11.80 12.09 -18.98
C PRO A 227 13.15 11.39 -19.22
N GLY A 228 14.21 11.78 -18.51
CA GLY A 228 15.54 11.17 -18.65
C GLY A 228 15.61 9.71 -18.16
N GLN A 229 15.04 9.43 -16.98
CA GLN A 229 15.01 8.07 -16.45
C GLN A 229 14.06 7.17 -17.24
N TYR A 230 12.92 7.72 -17.68
CA TYR A 230 11.98 7.01 -18.54
C TYR A 230 12.61 6.67 -19.89
N GLY A 231 13.22 7.65 -20.56
CA GLY A 231 13.87 7.44 -21.87
C GLY A 231 14.98 6.38 -21.82
N LEU A 232 15.81 6.38 -20.78
CA LEU A 232 16.80 5.32 -20.55
C LEU A 232 16.15 3.94 -20.35
N THR A 233 15.10 3.87 -19.52
CA THR A 233 14.39 2.62 -19.21
C THR A 233 13.67 2.06 -20.45
N ALA A 234 12.99 2.91 -21.22
CA ALA A 234 12.34 2.55 -22.47
C ALA A 234 13.37 2.12 -23.54
N GLY A 235 14.52 2.80 -23.63
CA GLY A 235 15.62 2.42 -24.51
C GLY A 235 16.21 1.05 -24.19
N VAL A 236 16.46 0.75 -22.90
CA VAL A 236 16.90 -0.58 -22.45
C VAL A 236 15.82 -1.63 -22.72
N TRP A 237 14.55 -1.34 -22.43
CA TRP A 237 13.44 -2.25 -22.68
C TRP A 237 13.30 -2.58 -24.19
N LEU A 238 13.42 -1.58 -25.06
CA LEU A 238 13.38 -1.74 -26.52
C LEU A 238 14.61 -2.50 -27.05
N GLY A 239 15.81 -2.24 -26.51
CA GLY A 239 17.02 -3.00 -26.84
C GLY A 239 16.89 -4.48 -26.48
N LEU A 240 16.30 -4.78 -25.33
CA LEU A 240 15.94 -6.15 -24.94
C LEU A 240 14.87 -6.75 -25.88
N TRP A 241 13.89 -5.98 -26.35
CA TRP A 241 12.90 -6.47 -27.33
C TRP A 241 13.55 -6.84 -28.67
N VAL A 242 14.47 -6.01 -29.19
CA VAL A 242 15.23 -6.35 -30.40
C VAL A 242 16.10 -7.60 -30.17
N LEU A 243 16.75 -7.71 -29.01
CA LEU A 243 17.53 -8.90 -28.65
C LEU A 243 16.65 -10.16 -28.61
N GLN A 244 15.43 -10.07 -28.06
CA GLN A 244 14.46 -11.18 -28.04
C GLN A 244 14.10 -11.63 -29.46
N VAL A 245 13.84 -10.71 -30.39
CA VAL A 245 13.54 -11.08 -31.79
C VAL A 245 14.71 -11.82 -32.43
N LEU A 246 15.96 -11.37 -32.21
CA LEU A 246 17.16 -12.02 -32.72
C LEU A 246 17.38 -13.41 -32.11
N VAL A 247 17.27 -13.54 -30.78
CA VAL A 247 17.43 -14.82 -30.07
C VAL A 247 16.35 -15.81 -30.49
N MET A 248 15.09 -15.38 -30.59
CA MET A 248 14.00 -16.25 -31.05
C MET A 248 14.17 -16.69 -32.50
N GLY A 249 14.69 -15.83 -33.39
CA GLY A 249 15.03 -16.21 -34.76
C GLY A 249 16.04 -17.36 -34.82
N VAL A 250 17.08 -17.32 -33.98
CA VAL A 250 18.06 -18.41 -33.85
C VAL A 250 17.44 -19.66 -33.23
N VAL A 251 16.64 -19.51 -32.17
CA VAL A 251 15.95 -20.62 -31.49
C VAL A 251 15.00 -21.35 -32.45
N TYR A 252 14.20 -20.65 -33.25
CA TYR A 252 13.34 -21.27 -34.26
C TYR A 252 14.12 -21.97 -35.38
N LEU A 253 15.24 -21.39 -35.82
CA LEU A 253 16.12 -22.03 -36.81
C LEU A 253 16.72 -23.34 -36.29
N LEU A 254 17.15 -23.38 -35.01
CA LEU A 254 17.65 -24.60 -34.37
C LEU A 254 16.55 -25.62 -34.07
N ALA A 255 15.37 -25.16 -33.67
CA ALA A 255 14.20 -26.01 -33.40
C ALA A 255 13.79 -26.83 -34.64
N GLY A 256 13.92 -26.27 -35.84
CA GLY A 256 13.68 -26.98 -37.10
C GLY A 256 14.63 -28.16 -37.39
N VAL A 257 15.74 -28.26 -36.66
CA VAL A 257 16.74 -29.35 -36.81
C VAL A 257 16.46 -30.51 -35.84
N VAL A 258 15.74 -30.29 -34.73
CA VAL A 258 15.55 -31.28 -33.65
C VAL A 258 14.09 -31.75 -33.60
N PRO A 259 13.75 -32.95 -34.15
CA PRO A 259 12.37 -33.38 -34.40
C PRO A 259 11.65 -33.96 -33.17
N ILE A 260 11.89 -33.44 -31.97
CA ILE A 260 11.24 -33.90 -30.73
C ILE A 260 10.18 -32.85 -30.32
N PRO A 261 8.93 -32.94 -30.81
CA PRO A 261 7.98 -31.81 -30.79
C PRO A 261 7.64 -31.29 -29.39
N VAL A 262 7.57 -32.17 -28.39
CA VAL A 262 7.25 -31.80 -27.01
C VAL A 262 8.44 -31.13 -26.31
N VAL A 263 9.61 -31.76 -26.33
CA VAL A 263 10.82 -31.23 -25.67
C VAL A 263 11.28 -29.93 -26.33
N THR A 264 11.32 -29.90 -27.67
CA THR A 264 11.64 -28.67 -28.40
C THR A 264 10.61 -27.58 -28.15
N GLY A 265 9.31 -27.90 -28.13
CA GLY A 265 8.25 -26.91 -27.87
C GLY A 265 8.33 -26.27 -26.48
N VAL A 266 8.46 -27.08 -25.42
CA VAL A 266 8.63 -26.58 -24.04
C VAL A 266 9.91 -25.75 -23.91
N LEU A 267 11.02 -26.21 -24.50
CA LEU A 267 12.29 -25.47 -24.47
C LEU A 267 12.18 -24.11 -25.18
N VAL A 268 11.52 -24.05 -26.35
CA VAL A 268 11.28 -22.82 -27.10
C VAL A 268 10.47 -21.83 -26.27
N GLU A 269 9.38 -22.25 -25.63
CA GLU A 269 8.57 -21.38 -24.74
C GLU A 269 9.35 -20.93 -23.50
N SER A 270 10.10 -21.83 -22.85
CA SER A 270 10.94 -21.47 -21.69
C SER A 270 12.06 -20.48 -22.05
N MET A 271 12.70 -20.66 -23.20
CA MET A 271 13.70 -19.70 -23.71
C MET A 271 13.04 -18.36 -24.08
N ALA A 272 11.83 -18.39 -24.66
CA ALA A 272 11.08 -17.19 -25.00
C ALA A 272 10.72 -16.33 -23.78
N LEU A 273 10.65 -16.89 -22.57
CA LEU A 273 10.39 -16.15 -21.33
C LEU A 273 11.60 -15.36 -20.80
N VAL A 274 12.84 -15.77 -21.10
CA VAL A 274 14.06 -15.26 -20.44
C VAL A 274 14.19 -13.74 -20.56
N ILE A 275 14.10 -13.19 -21.78
CA ILE A 275 14.28 -11.75 -22.00
C ILE A 275 13.05 -10.94 -21.55
N PRO A 276 11.79 -11.37 -21.80
CA PRO A 276 10.62 -10.73 -21.20
C PRO A 276 10.64 -10.67 -19.66
N VAL A 277 11.17 -11.69 -18.98
CA VAL A 277 11.34 -11.67 -17.51
C VAL A 277 12.36 -10.60 -17.08
N ILE A 278 13.46 -10.43 -17.83
CA ILE A 278 14.41 -9.33 -17.61
C ILE A 278 13.76 -7.97 -17.89
N GLN A 279 12.97 -7.84 -18.96
CA GLN A 279 12.20 -6.62 -19.26
C GLN A 279 11.22 -6.26 -18.13
N ALA A 280 10.46 -7.24 -17.63
CA ALA A 280 9.55 -7.08 -16.50
C ALA A 280 10.29 -6.62 -15.24
N PHE A 281 11.44 -7.23 -14.94
CA PHE A 281 12.29 -6.81 -13.81
C PHE A 281 12.78 -5.36 -13.95
N VAL A 282 13.24 -4.94 -15.14
CA VAL A 282 13.69 -3.57 -15.39
C VAL A 282 12.54 -2.56 -15.17
N LEU A 283 11.33 -2.85 -15.66
CA LEU A 283 10.16 -1.97 -15.45
C LEU A 283 9.72 -1.93 -13.97
N GLY A 284 9.65 -3.08 -13.30
CA GLY A 284 9.32 -3.11 -11.88
C GLY A 284 10.36 -2.39 -11.03
N ARG A 285 11.64 -2.54 -11.35
CA ARG A 285 12.72 -1.87 -10.63
C ARG A 285 12.76 -0.35 -10.88
N PHE A 286 12.32 0.11 -12.06
CA PHE A 286 12.06 1.53 -12.33
C PHE A 286 10.90 2.08 -11.46
N ILE A 287 9.83 1.30 -11.26
CA ILE A 287 8.75 1.65 -10.31
C ILE A 287 9.31 1.78 -8.90
N PHE A 288 10.08 0.81 -8.41
CA PHE A 288 10.68 0.84 -7.08
C PHE A 288 11.56 2.07 -6.85
N GLN A 289 12.43 2.42 -7.82
CA GLN A 289 13.30 3.61 -7.74
C GLN A 289 12.54 4.93 -7.72
N ASN A 290 11.37 4.97 -8.34
CA ASN A 290 10.54 6.17 -8.44
C ASN A 290 9.28 6.09 -7.58
N ALA A 291 9.21 5.16 -6.64
CA ALA A 291 8.06 4.96 -5.77
C ALA A 291 7.64 6.23 -4.98
N PRO A 292 8.54 7.15 -4.57
CA PRO A 292 8.15 8.48 -4.06
C PRO A 292 7.37 9.34 -5.08
N HIS A 293 7.76 9.31 -6.36
CA HIS A 293 7.09 10.06 -7.43
C HIS A 293 5.72 9.48 -7.80
N PHE A 294 5.53 8.17 -7.59
CA PHE A 294 4.25 7.48 -7.79
C PHE A 294 3.33 7.51 -6.55
N GLY A 295 3.83 7.93 -5.38
CA GLY A 295 3.05 7.91 -4.13
C GLY A 295 2.77 6.50 -3.61
N ILE A 296 3.63 5.53 -3.94
CA ILE A 296 3.46 4.12 -3.55
C ILE A 296 4.04 3.84 -2.15
N LEU A 297 5.11 4.53 -1.77
CA LEU A 297 5.72 4.40 -0.44
C LEU A 297 4.85 5.07 0.62
N LEU A 298 4.68 4.40 1.76
CA LEU A 298 4.16 5.04 2.96
C LEU A 298 5.20 6.02 3.52
N GLN A 299 4.75 7.08 4.21
CA GLN A 299 5.66 8.03 4.86
C GLN A 299 6.62 7.29 5.80
N GLY A 300 7.93 7.39 5.55
CA GLY A 300 8.96 6.69 6.33
C GLY A 300 9.48 5.38 5.74
N GLU A 301 8.90 4.85 4.64
CA GLU A 301 9.49 3.72 3.89
C GLU A 301 10.62 4.16 2.92
N ASP A 302 10.73 5.47 2.68
CA ASP A 302 11.73 6.16 1.86
C ASP A 302 13.04 6.45 2.61
N VAL A 303 13.04 6.36 3.94
CA VAL A 303 14.22 6.61 4.79
C VAL A 303 14.75 5.32 5.41
N GLU A 304 16.08 5.22 5.48
CA GLU A 304 16.80 4.10 6.11
C GLU A 304 17.54 4.62 7.36
N PRO A 305 17.63 3.85 8.47
CA PRO A 305 18.50 4.21 9.59
C PRO A 305 19.95 4.41 9.12
N LEU A 306 20.61 5.46 9.60
CA LEU A 306 21.96 5.84 9.19
C LEU A 306 23.01 4.76 9.53
N LEU A 307 22.78 4.01 10.62
CA LEU A 307 23.43 2.72 10.88
C LEU A 307 22.38 1.59 10.90
N PRO A 308 22.20 0.85 9.80
CA PRO A 308 21.36 -0.36 9.78
C PRO A 308 21.86 -1.41 10.78
N GLY A 309 20.95 -1.97 11.58
CA GLY A 309 21.26 -3.04 12.54
C GLY A 309 22.01 -2.61 13.80
N ALA A 310 22.34 -1.33 13.99
CA ALA A 310 22.95 -0.86 15.22
C ALA A 310 21.94 -0.82 16.38
N VAL A 311 22.28 -1.48 17.48
CA VAL A 311 21.50 -1.52 18.72
C VAL A 311 22.14 -0.56 19.75
N PRO A 312 21.37 0.21 20.53
CA PRO A 312 21.90 0.99 21.65
C PRO A 312 22.66 0.12 22.67
N ARG A 313 23.85 0.55 23.09
CA ARG A 313 24.74 -0.18 24.01
C ARG A 313 25.21 0.64 25.21
N GLY A 314 24.95 1.95 25.23
CA GLY A 314 25.33 2.82 26.33
C GLY A 314 24.66 2.40 27.64
N GLN A 315 25.34 2.59 28.75
CA GLN A 315 24.73 2.43 30.07
C GLN A 315 23.92 3.69 30.43
N PRO A 316 22.76 3.56 31.11
CA PRO A 316 21.97 4.70 31.55
C PRO A 316 22.75 5.53 32.58
N VAL A 317 22.50 6.84 32.62
CA VAL A 317 23.15 7.75 33.57
C VAL A 317 22.57 7.54 34.96
N GLU A 318 23.18 6.63 35.72
CA GLU A 318 22.83 6.34 37.12
C GLU A 318 22.87 7.61 38.02
N THR A 319 23.64 8.62 37.60
CA THR A 319 23.90 9.88 38.30
C THR A 319 22.68 10.80 38.46
N GLN A 320 21.59 10.63 37.70
CA GLN A 320 20.37 11.44 37.90
C GLN A 320 19.44 10.86 38.97
N ALA A 321 19.38 9.53 39.15
CA ALA A 321 18.60 8.91 40.21
C ALA A 321 19.05 9.38 41.61
N ARG A 322 20.38 9.48 41.82
CA ARG A 322 20.96 9.99 43.08
C ARG A 322 20.74 11.48 43.34
N ARG A 323 20.48 12.31 42.31
CA ARG A 323 20.16 13.74 42.52
C ARG A 323 18.68 13.98 42.79
N ALA A 324 17.79 13.11 42.31
CA ALA A 324 16.38 13.13 42.67
C ALA A 324 16.14 12.66 44.12
N SER A 325 17.00 11.79 44.67
CA SER A 325 16.90 11.32 46.05
C SER A 325 17.50 12.26 47.11
N THR A 326 18.26 13.28 46.71
CA THR A 326 18.77 14.32 47.63
C THR A 326 17.86 15.55 47.59
N VAL A 327 16.59 15.38 47.96
CA VAL A 327 15.81 16.50 48.50
C VAL A 327 16.33 16.73 49.92
N PRO A 328 16.81 17.94 50.27
CA PRO A 328 17.27 18.20 51.63
C PRO A 328 16.12 18.02 52.62
N GLU A 329 16.38 17.18 53.62
CA GLU A 329 15.47 16.87 54.71
C GLU A 329 15.19 18.13 55.55
N ALA A 330 13.90 18.42 55.76
CA ALA A 330 13.35 19.43 56.67
C ALA A 330 13.97 20.85 56.63
N ILE A 331 13.29 21.78 55.94
CA ILE A 331 13.09 23.11 56.52
C ILE A 331 11.83 23.00 57.37
N GLU A 332 11.98 22.98 58.69
CA GLU A 332 10.86 23.12 59.62
C GLU A 332 10.23 24.50 59.43
N ILE A 333 8.94 24.52 59.05
CA ILE A 333 8.14 25.74 59.04
C ILE A 333 7.40 25.77 60.38
N GLU A 334 7.93 26.54 61.33
CA GLU A 334 7.25 26.79 62.61
C GLU A 334 5.90 27.49 62.39
N GLY A 335 5.00 27.25 63.35
CA GLY A 335 3.55 27.44 63.20
C GLY A 335 3.07 28.83 62.77
N TRP A 336 1.92 28.82 62.10
CA TRP A 336 1.04 29.97 62.06
C TRP A 336 -0.37 29.56 62.52
N GLU A 337 -0.72 29.97 63.74
CA GLU A 337 -2.04 29.80 64.33
C GLU A 337 -3.08 30.65 63.59
N GLY A 338 -4.31 30.13 63.48
CA GLY A 338 -5.40 30.83 62.83
C GLY A 338 -5.92 32.00 63.66
N GLN A 339 -6.28 33.10 62.99
CA GLN A 339 -7.17 34.12 63.53
C GLN A 339 -8.29 34.44 62.54
N ASP A 340 -9.53 34.25 63.00
CA ASP A 340 -10.75 34.72 62.34
C ASP A 340 -10.78 36.25 62.32
N GLY A 341 -11.24 36.86 61.21
CA GLY A 341 -11.26 38.32 61.12
C GLY A 341 -11.83 38.91 59.84
N LEU A 342 -13.16 38.86 59.71
CA LEU A 342 -14.09 39.87 59.16
C LEU A 342 -13.65 40.94 58.12
N HIS A 343 -14.66 41.33 57.32
CA HIS A 343 -14.81 42.56 56.50
C HIS A 343 -14.29 42.55 55.04
N GLN A 344 -15.26 42.34 54.14
CA GLN A 344 -15.32 43.11 52.88
C GLN A 344 -15.46 44.61 53.20
N PRO A 345 -14.99 45.49 52.30
CA PRO A 345 -16.00 46.17 51.48
C PRO A 345 -15.63 46.29 49.99
N ALA A 346 -16.66 46.48 49.17
CA ALA A 346 -16.50 46.87 47.77
C ALA A 346 -16.08 48.34 47.64
N VAL A 347 -15.20 48.65 46.68
CA VAL A 347 -14.94 50.04 46.24
C VAL A 347 -14.97 50.09 44.70
N PHE A 348 -15.89 50.91 44.19
CA PHE A 348 -15.94 51.36 42.79
C PHE A 348 -14.75 52.27 42.48
N GLY A 349 -14.14 52.13 41.30
CA GLY A 349 -13.02 53.00 40.91
C GLY A 349 -12.63 52.89 39.43
N GLY A 350 -13.50 53.33 38.51
CA GLY A 350 -13.14 53.45 37.10
C GLY A 350 -12.55 54.82 36.77
N VAL A 351 -11.34 54.89 36.21
CA VAL A 351 -10.75 56.12 35.65
C VAL A 351 -9.97 55.83 34.36
N LEU A 352 -10.50 56.38 33.26
CA LEU A 352 -9.85 56.88 32.04
C LEU A 352 -8.70 56.09 31.37
N MET A 353 -8.96 55.64 30.13
CA MET A 353 -7.91 55.50 29.12
C MET A 353 -7.27 56.86 28.77
N ARG A 354 -5.97 56.85 28.51
CA ARG A 354 -5.34 57.74 27.51
C ARG A 354 -4.25 56.96 26.74
N PRO A 355 -4.08 57.18 25.42
CA PRO A 355 -3.25 56.32 24.59
C PRO A 355 -1.80 56.80 24.46
N GLY A 356 -0.92 55.89 24.06
CA GLY A 356 0.32 56.21 23.37
C GLY A 356 1.60 56.05 24.20
N GLN A 357 2.15 54.83 24.19
CA GLN A 357 3.59 54.65 23.96
C GLN A 357 3.88 53.23 23.46
N GLU A 358 4.53 53.13 22.30
CA GLU A 358 5.11 51.89 21.82
C GLU A 358 6.41 51.63 22.59
N GLY A 359 6.45 50.53 23.35
CA GLY A 359 7.61 50.13 24.13
C GLY A 359 7.61 48.62 24.31
N SER A 360 8.42 47.92 23.52
CA SER A 360 8.56 46.47 23.56
C SER A 360 9.32 46.03 24.81
N VAL A 361 8.58 45.73 25.88
CA VAL A 361 9.12 45.10 27.09
C VAL A 361 8.78 43.61 27.07
N SER A 362 9.82 42.78 27.05
CA SER A 362 9.72 41.34 27.20
C SER A 362 9.29 40.97 28.62
N VAL A 363 8.20 40.20 28.75
CA VAL A 363 7.78 39.60 30.02
C VAL A 363 7.76 38.08 29.86
N SER A 364 8.71 37.40 30.52
CA SER A 364 8.71 35.95 30.64
C SER A 364 7.80 35.53 31.80
N THR A 365 6.59 35.07 31.51
CA THR A 365 5.66 34.60 32.55
C THR A 365 5.99 33.16 32.94
N GLN A 366 6.84 33.00 33.95
CA GLN A 366 7.05 31.72 34.62
C GLN A 366 5.84 31.44 35.52
N VAL A 367 4.94 30.55 35.09
CA VAL A 367 3.83 30.05 35.91
C VAL A 367 4.26 28.71 36.53
N GLY A 368 4.65 28.76 37.80
CA GLY A 368 4.88 27.56 38.59
C GLY A 368 3.57 27.02 39.16
N VAL A 369 3.21 25.78 38.82
CA VAL A 369 2.14 25.03 39.50
C VAL A 369 2.75 23.75 40.05
N ALA A 370 3.02 23.75 41.35
CA ALA A 370 3.41 22.55 42.08
C ALA A 370 2.16 21.92 42.71
N GLY A 371 1.73 20.78 42.19
CA GLY A 371 0.69 19.94 42.78
C GLY A 371 1.23 18.54 43.04
N GLN A 372 1.66 18.29 44.27
CA GLN A 372 2.03 16.93 44.71
C GLN A 372 0.79 16.22 45.26
N LEU A 373 0.45 15.08 44.65
CA LEU A 373 -0.42 14.08 45.26
C LEU A 373 0.45 12.88 45.64
N ARG A 374 0.42 12.49 46.93
CA ARG A 374 0.92 11.20 47.41
C ARG A 374 -0.01 10.08 46.93
N PRO A 375 0.54 8.91 46.57
CA PRO A 375 -0.15 7.64 46.73
C PRO A 375 0.44 6.87 47.92
N ASP A 376 -0.44 6.38 48.80
CA ASP A 376 -0.05 5.46 49.88
C ASP A 376 0.31 4.08 49.32
N ALA A 377 1.21 3.37 50.02
CA ALA A 377 1.57 2.01 49.67
C ALA A 377 0.48 1.03 50.11
N ILE A 378 -0.01 0.21 49.18
CA ILE A 378 -0.84 -0.96 49.48
C ILE A 378 0.00 -2.20 49.17
N ASP A 379 0.26 -2.96 50.23
CA ASP A 379 0.91 -4.27 50.17
C ASP A 379 -0.12 -5.29 49.67
N VAL A 380 0.21 -6.03 48.61
CA VAL A 380 -0.67 -7.06 48.02
C VAL A 380 0.10 -8.36 47.98
N GLN A 381 -0.27 -9.26 48.90
CA GLN A 381 0.19 -10.64 48.89
C GLN A 381 -0.43 -11.40 47.71
N ASP A 382 0.39 -12.19 47.02
CA ASP A 382 0.04 -12.97 45.84
C ASP A 382 -0.12 -14.45 46.25
N PRO A 383 -1.34 -15.01 46.30
CA PRO A 383 -1.57 -16.43 46.48
C PRO A 383 -1.65 -17.15 45.12
N ASP A 384 -1.31 -18.44 45.12
CA ASP A 384 -1.38 -19.37 43.98
C ASP A 384 -0.22 -19.27 42.96
N HIS A 385 1.00 -19.53 43.44
CA HIS A 385 2.10 -20.02 42.60
C HIS A 385 2.18 -21.56 42.73
N ASP A 386 1.79 -22.27 41.68
CA ASP A 386 1.73 -23.75 41.65
C ASP A 386 2.98 -24.36 40.98
N PRO A 387 3.91 -24.97 41.74
CA PRO A 387 5.20 -25.43 41.22
C PRO A 387 5.14 -26.75 40.43
N GLU A 388 4.01 -27.48 40.40
CA GLU A 388 3.93 -28.75 39.66
C GLU A 388 3.87 -28.54 38.12
N LEU A 389 3.47 -27.35 37.66
CA LEU A 389 3.35 -27.05 36.24
C LEU A 389 4.71 -26.85 35.53
N GLU A 390 5.69 -26.21 36.20
CA GLU A 390 7.03 -26.03 35.61
C GLU A 390 7.84 -27.33 35.55
N ALA A 391 7.70 -28.21 36.56
CA ALA A 391 8.33 -29.53 36.56
C ALA A 391 7.84 -30.40 35.38
N SER A 392 6.58 -30.26 35.01
CA SER A 392 5.96 -30.98 33.88
C SER A 392 6.45 -30.49 32.52
N LEU A 393 6.82 -29.21 32.40
CA LEU A 393 7.27 -28.60 31.14
C LEU A 393 8.76 -28.84 30.87
N ALA A 394 9.58 -28.97 31.91
CA ALA A 394 11.02 -29.28 31.79
C ALA A 394 11.27 -30.71 31.28
N ALA A 395 10.41 -31.67 31.61
CA ALA A 395 10.56 -33.08 31.23
C ALA A 395 10.24 -33.41 29.75
N ALA A 396 9.80 -32.43 28.95
CA ALA A 396 9.34 -32.63 27.57
C ALA A 396 10.36 -32.19 26.49
N LEU A 397 11.60 -31.84 26.88
CA LEU A 397 12.61 -31.23 26.00
C LEU A 397 13.96 -31.96 25.96
N GLU A 398 14.07 -33.16 26.53
CA GLU A 398 15.28 -33.99 26.50
C GLU A 398 15.00 -35.39 25.92
N ASP A 399 14.92 -35.49 24.59
CA ASP A 399 15.12 -36.75 23.84
C ASP A 399 15.32 -36.44 22.34
N ASP A 400 16.58 -36.33 21.89
CA ASP A 400 16.93 -36.04 20.48
C ASP A 400 18.26 -36.72 20.10
N ASP A 401 18.25 -38.07 20.04
CA ASP A 401 19.45 -38.86 19.72
C ASP A 401 19.13 -40.24 19.08
N ALA A 402 18.84 -40.30 17.76
CA ALA A 402 18.87 -41.54 16.97
C ALA A 402 19.02 -41.30 15.43
N PRO A 403 19.71 -42.18 14.67
CA PRO A 403 20.21 -41.90 13.31
C PRO A 403 19.27 -42.34 12.15
N PRO A 404 19.54 -41.91 10.89
CA PRO A 404 18.58 -42.02 9.78
C PRO A 404 18.60 -43.38 9.05
N ALA A 405 17.43 -43.87 8.66
CA ALA A 405 17.29 -45.02 7.76
C ALA A 405 16.06 -44.92 6.81
N ALA A 406 16.31 -45.27 5.54
CA ALA A 406 15.40 -45.82 4.52
C ALA A 406 13.94 -45.31 4.41
N GLY A 407 13.60 -44.76 3.23
CA GLY A 407 12.20 -44.59 2.82
C GLY A 407 11.63 -45.81 2.07
N PRO A 408 10.29 -45.97 2.01
CA PRO A 408 9.58 -46.74 0.98
C PRO A 408 8.91 -45.79 -0.04
N GLN A 409 8.99 -46.02 -1.35
CA GLN A 409 8.19 -46.95 -2.17
C GLN A 409 6.73 -46.51 -2.42
N ILE A 410 6.40 -46.49 -3.72
CA ILE A 410 5.10 -46.16 -4.32
C ILE A 410 4.35 -47.48 -4.58
N ALA A 411 3.09 -47.61 -4.15
CA ALA A 411 2.13 -48.58 -4.69
C ALA A 411 0.67 -48.25 -4.32
N ASP A 412 -0.21 -48.40 -5.31
CA ASP A 412 -1.60 -48.90 -5.28
C ASP A 412 -2.69 -48.29 -4.37
N LEU A 413 -3.68 -47.67 -5.04
CA LEU A 413 -5.12 -47.60 -4.72
C LEU A 413 -5.81 -47.07 -5.99
N VAL A 414 -6.14 -47.92 -6.97
CA VAL A 414 -7.38 -48.73 -7.07
C VAL A 414 -8.64 -47.87 -7.21
N LEU A 415 -9.27 -48.01 -8.38
CA LEU A 415 -10.55 -47.43 -8.77
C LEU A 415 -11.70 -48.29 -8.21
N ASP A 416 -12.82 -47.67 -7.84
CA ASP A 416 -14.12 -48.34 -7.74
C ASP A 416 -15.15 -47.60 -8.61
N GLU A 417 -15.97 -48.37 -9.33
CA GLU A 417 -16.94 -47.88 -10.30
C GLU A 417 -18.39 -47.94 -9.76
N ALA A 418 -19.21 -46.98 -10.24
CA ALA A 418 -20.66 -47.17 -10.48
C ALA A 418 -21.59 -47.32 -9.23
N PRO A 419 -22.95 -47.21 -9.37
CA PRO A 419 -23.72 -47.20 -10.61
C PRO A 419 -24.83 -46.14 -10.77
N SER A 420 -25.43 -46.25 -11.95
CA SER A 420 -26.44 -45.43 -12.65
C SER A 420 -27.89 -45.45 -12.12
N GLY A 421 -28.63 -44.39 -12.46
CA GLY A 421 -30.08 -44.36 -12.74
C GLY A 421 -30.47 -42.98 -13.29
N ALA A 422 -30.86 -42.79 -14.56
CA ALA A 422 -32.19 -43.05 -15.15
C ALA A 422 -33.33 -42.29 -14.42
N SER A 423 -34.25 -41.55 -15.06
CA SER A 423 -34.55 -41.32 -16.50
C SER A 423 -35.69 -40.29 -16.66
N GLY A 424 -35.77 -39.55 -17.78
CA GLY A 424 -37.08 -39.15 -18.36
C GLY A 424 -37.20 -37.73 -18.97
N PRO A 425 -38.02 -37.49 -20.03
CA PRO A 425 -37.91 -36.29 -20.89
C PRO A 425 -39.25 -35.51 -21.15
N ALA A 426 -39.25 -34.65 -22.19
CA ALA A 426 -40.36 -33.85 -22.80
C ALA A 426 -40.55 -32.40 -22.28
N SER A 427 -40.98 -31.39 -23.06
CA SER A 427 -41.16 -31.22 -24.53
C SER A 427 -41.42 -29.75 -24.96
N LEU A 428 -40.93 -29.38 -26.14
CA LEU A 428 -41.43 -28.45 -27.18
C LEU A 428 -42.66 -27.52 -26.92
N ASP A 429 -42.54 -26.21 -27.27
CA ASP A 429 -43.48 -25.41 -28.12
C ASP A 429 -43.01 -23.92 -28.29
N SER A 430 -43.56 -23.02 -29.14
CA SER A 430 -43.93 -23.10 -30.59
C SER A 430 -44.18 -21.72 -31.30
N GLY A 431 -43.44 -20.64 -30.99
CA GLY A 431 -43.55 -19.34 -31.72
C GLY A 431 -44.73 -18.43 -31.30
N PRO A 432 -45.25 -17.52 -32.17
CA PRO A 432 -44.50 -16.56 -33.01
C PRO A 432 -45.14 -15.13 -33.10
N SER A 433 -44.51 -14.24 -33.88
CA SER A 433 -45.09 -13.07 -34.63
C SER A 433 -44.93 -11.64 -34.10
N ALA A 434 -44.52 -10.74 -35.01
CA ALA A 434 -44.64 -9.27 -34.95
C ALA A 434 -46.02 -8.81 -35.53
N PRO A 435 -46.40 -7.50 -35.58
CA PRO A 435 -45.82 -6.54 -36.54
C PRO A 435 -45.80 -5.05 -36.10
N ALA A 436 -45.38 -4.16 -37.00
CA ALA A 436 -45.19 -2.71 -36.80
C ALA A 436 -46.35 -1.81 -37.30
N ARG A 437 -46.39 -0.56 -36.80
CA ARG A 437 -46.98 0.70 -37.36
C ARG A 437 -46.23 1.87 -36.68
N VAL A 438 -45.75 2.97 -37.27
CA VAL A 438 -46.13 3.81 -38.44
C VAL A 438 -47.34 4.72 -38.22
N ALA A 439 -47.04 5.96 -37.78
CA ALA A 439 -47.74 7.23 -38.03
C ALA A 439 -46.97 8.35 -37.27
N SER A 440 -46.83 9.63 -37.64
CA SER A 440 -46.80 10.42 -38.88
C SER A 440 -47.30 11.84 -38.55
N VAL A 441 -46.42 12.85 -38.72
CA VAL A 441 -46.76 14.21 -39.20
C VAL A 441 -47.63 15.14 -38.32
N VAL A 442 -47.09 16.31 -37.95
CA VAL A 442 -47.55 17.69 -38.35
C VAL A 442 -46.71 18.76 -37.60
N SER A 443 -46.30 19.81 -38.32
CA SER A 443 -45.63 21.00 -37.79
C SER A 443 -46.61 22.06 -37.26
N GLY A 444 -46.16 22.93 -36.33
CA GLY A 444 -46.85 24.17 -35.99
C GLY A 444 -45.97 25.10 -35.14
N ALA A 445 -45.88 26.39 -35.49
CA ALA A 445 -44.92 27.32 -34.88
C ALA A 445 -45.58 28.59 -34.32
N SER A 446 -45.23 28.92 -33.05
CA SER A 446 -45.10 30.29 -32.48
C SER A 446 -46.36 31.19 -32.39
N PRO A 447 -46.30 32.35 -31.70
CA PRO A 447 -46.09 32.55 -30.24
C PRO A 447 -47.18 33.53 -29.69
N PRO A 448 -46.90 34.46 -28.75
CA PRO A 448 -46.59 34.34 -27.31
C PRO A 448 -47.76 34.81 -26.39
N GLY A 449 -47.70 34.54 -25.07
CA GLY A 449 -48.70 35.12 -24.14
C GLY A 449 -48.48 34.84 -22.65
N SER A 450 -48.20 35.92 -21.90
CA SER A 450 -48.54 36.22 -20.49
C SER A 450 -48.53 35.12 -19.41
N GLU A 451 -47.65 35.34 -18.42
CA GLU A 451 -47.96 35.41 -16.97
C GLU A 451 -48.79 34.29 -16.31
N GLY A 452 -48.12 33.50 -15.48
CA GLY A 452 -48.75 32.45 -14.65
C GLY A 452 -47.79 31.87 -13.64
N SER A 453 -47.34 32.68 -12.67
CA SER A 453 -46.37 32.30 -11.63
C SER A 453 -46.94 31.28 -10.63
N SER A 454 -47.05 30.01 -11.03
CA SER A 454 -47.19 28.92 -10.07
C SER A 454 -45.85 28.72 -9.35
N PRO A 455 -45.81 28.68 -8.01
CA PRO A 455 -44.62 28.25 -7.30
C PRO A 455 -44.30 26.82 -7.72
N ALA A 456 -43.04 26.56 -8.07
CA ALA A 456 -42.59 25.21 -8.40
C ALA A 456 -42.92 24.25 -7.25
N PRO A 457 -43.31 23.00 -7.53
CA PRO A 457 -43.52 22.01 -6.47
C PRO A 457 -42.22 21.89 -5.68
N LEU A 458 -42.30 21.98 -4.36
CA LEU A 458 -41.16 21.75 -3.48
C LEU A 458 -40.61 20.35 -3.77
N ASP A 459 -39.39 20.29 -4.28
CA ASP A 459 -38.76 19.04 -4.69
C ASP A 459 -38.78 18.04 -3.54
N SER A 460 -39.08 16.79 -3.89
CA SER A 460 -39.27 15.72 -2.91
C SER A 460 -37.98 15.53 -2.13
N ALA A 461 -38.01 15.71 -0.81
CA ALA A 461 -36.86 15.41 0.04
C ALA A 461 -36.38 13.97 -0.23
N PRO A 462 -35.05 13.73 -0.34
CA PRO A 462 -34.52 12.44 -0.79
C PRO A 462 -35.07 11.30 0.05
N SER A 463 -35.64 10.31 -0.63
CA SER A 463 -36.51 9.29 -0.04
C SER A 463 -35.75 8.26 0.80
N SER A 464 -34.43 8.20 0.65
CA SER A 464 -33.56 7.32 1.43
C SER A 464 -32.20 7.97 1.75
N PRO A 465 -31.53 7.56 2.86
CA PRO A 465 -30.17 8.00 3.16
C PRO A 465 -29.16 7.69 2.05
N ALA A 466 -29.37 6.62 1.27
CA ALA A 466 -28.52 6.24 0.15
C ALA A 466 -28.67 7.19 -1.06
N GLU A 467 -29.87 7.74 -1.27
CA GLU A 467 -30.13 8.73 -2.32
C GLU A 467 -29.47 10.07 -1.99
N ALA A 468 -29.56 10.51 -0.73
CA ALA A 468 -28.83 11.68 -0.22
C ALA A 468 -27.29 11.50 -0.29
N ALA A 469 -26.80 10.26 -0.24
CA ALA A 469 -25.37 9.94 -0.35
C ALA A 469 -24.80 10.00 -1.76
N ALA A 470 -25.65 9.87 -2.79
CA ALA A 470 -25.22 9.65 -4.17
C ALA A 470 -24.26 10.73 -4.71
N PRO A 471 -24.46 12.04 -4.45
CA PRO A 471 -23.52 13.09 -4.88
C PRO A 471 -22.14 12.94 -4.23
N LEU A 472 -22.11 12.66 -2.92
CA LEU A 472 -20.87 12.47 -2.16
C LEU A 472 -20.13 11.19 -2.61
N ALA A 473 -20.86 10.10 -2.81
CA ALA A 473 -20.31 8.86 -3.36
C ALA A 473 -19.70 9.07 -4.76
N GLU A 474 -20.35 9.87 -5.62
CA GLU A 474 -19.82 10.17 -6.96
C GLU A 474 -18.58 11.08 -6.91
N ALA A 475 -18.58 12.11 -6.07
CA ALA A 475 -17.39 12.95 -5.85
C ALA A 475 -16.21 12.11 -5.30
N LEU A 476 -16.48 11.20 -4.35
CA LEU A 476 -15.51 10.23 -3.84
C LEU A 476 -15.06 9.21 -4.90
N ARG A 477 -15.90 8.79 -5.85
CA ARG A 477 -15.47 7.95 -6.99
C ARG A 477 -14.52 8.72 -7.91
N ARG A 478 -14.91 9.93 -8.32
CA ARG A 478 -14.09 10.83 -9.17
C ARG A 478 -12.77 11.23 -8.50
N GLY A 479 -12.73 11.29 -7.17
CA GLY A 479 -11.55 11.74 -6.41
C GLY A 479 -11.42 13.26 -6.35
N ASP A 480 -12.55 13.94 -6.42
CA ASP A 480 -12.68 15.39 -6.43
C ASP A 480 -12.73 15.90 -4.97
N GLU A 481 -11.56 16.17 -4.38
CA GLU A 481 -11.45 16.48 -2.95
C GLU A 481 -12.18 17.78 -2.58
N ASP A 482 -12.09 18.80 -3.44
CA ASP A 482 -12.77 20.09 -3.22
C ASP A 482 -14.29 19.93 -3.24
N GLU A 483 -14.84 19.16 -4.18
CA GLU A 483 -16.28 18.87 -4.25
C GLU A 483 -16.76 18.02 -3.05
N VAL A 484 -15.98 17.02 -2.63
CA VAL A 484 -16.25 16.25 -1.40
C VAL A 484 -16.31 17.18 -0.18
N LEU A 485 -15.35 18.09 -0.04
CA LEU A 485 -15.32 19.04 1.07
C LEU A 485 -16.45 20.08 0.99
N ARG A 486 -16.88 20.47 -0.22
CA ARG A 486 -18.03 21.37 -0.44
C ARG A 486 -19.35 20.71 -0.01
N LEU A 487 -19.58 19.46 -0.39
CA LEU A 487 -20.77 18.67 -0.03
C LEU A 487 -20.84 18.33 1.47
N LEU A 488 -19.70 18.19 2.13
CA LEU A 488 -19.64 18.07 3.60
C LEU A 488 -19.90 19.41 4.30
N ALA A 489 -19.41 20.52 3.72
CA ALA A 489 -19.58 21.85 4.28
C ALA A 489 -20.99 22.44 4.10
N SER A 490 -21.75 22.01 3.07
CA SER A 490 -23.15 22.40 2.90
C SER A 490 -24.08 21.75 3.94
N GLY A 491 -23.64 20.67 4.60
CA GLY A 491 -24.45 19.91 5.55
C GLY A 491 -25.56 19.07 4.90
N GLU A 492 -25.68 19.09 3.57
CA GLU A 492 -26.69 18.35 2.79
C GLU A 492 -26.49 16.83 2.92
N VAL A 493 -25.24 16.39 3.01
CA VAL A 493 -24.88 14.98 3.19
C VAL A 493 -24.34 14.75 4.59
N GLY A 494 -25.21 14.33 5.50
CA GLY A 494 -24.82 13.98 6.86
C GLY A 494 -23.78 12.84 6.88
N PRO A 495 -22.84 12.81 7.83
CA PRO A 495 -21.71 11.86 7.83
C PRO A 495 -22.10 10.38 7.97
N ALA A 496 -23.37 10.04 8.12
CA ALA A 496 -23.86 8.66 8.26
C ALA A 496 -24.47 8.09 6.95
N ALA A 497 -24.11 8.64 5.78
CA ALA A 497 -24.79 8.47 4.50
C ALA A 497 -24.72 7.05 3.85
N GLY A 498 -24.54 5.96 4.60
CA GLY A 498 -24.62 4.59 4.05
C GLY A 498 -23.65 4.30 2.90
N LEU A 499 -22.50 5.00 2.88
CA LEU A 499 -21.46 4.84 1.86
C LEU A 499 -20.85 3.43 1.92
N ASP A 500 -20.39 2.94 0.77
CA ASP A 500 -19.68 1.67 0.71
C ASP A 500 -18.30 1.76 1.40
N ALA A 501 -17.77 0.62 1.83
CA ALA A 501 -16.52 0.56 2.60
C ALA A 501 -15.32 1.23 1.91
N ARG A 502 -15.27 1.25 0.57
CA ARG A 502 -14.21 1.92 -0.18
C ARG A 502 -14.38 3.43 -0.17
N SER A 503 -15.60 3.94 -0.31
CA SER A 503 -15.88 5.38 -0.26
C SER A 503 -15.66 5.94 1.15
N GLU A 504 -16.09 5.24 2.20
CA GLU A 504 -15.79 5.62 3.59
C GLU A 504 -14.28 5.65 3.88
N LEU A 505 -13.51 4.66 3.40
CA LEU A 505 -12.06 4.62 3.54
C LEU A 505 -11.39 5.82 2.82
N ARG A 506 -11.90 6.21 1.65
CA ARG A 506 -11.37 7.35 0.88
C ARG A 506 -11.73 8.69 1.56
N LEU A 507 -12.96 8.82 2.06
CA LEU A 507 -13.44 9.95 2.84
C LEU A 507 -12.59 10.15 4.10
N ALA A 508 -12.32 9.07 4.85
CA ALA A 508 -11.46 9.11 6.03
C ALA A 508 -10.07 9.71 5.73
N GLY A 509 -9.43 9.28 4.62
CA GLY A 509 -8.13 9.81 4.21
C GLY A 509 -8.15 11.29 3.76
N ILE A 510 -9.27 11.78 3.22
CA ILE A 510 -9.44 13.22 2.89
C ILE A 510 -9.56 14.04 4.18
N LEU A 511 -10.39 13.57 5.13
CA LEU A 511 -10.57 14.20 6.44
C LEU A 511 -9.27 14.23 7.25
N GLU A 512 -8.49 13.14 7.21
CA GLU A 512 -7.16 13.05 7.82
C GLU A 512 -6.18 14.09 7.24
N ARG A 513 -6.12 14.24 5.91
CA ARG A 513 -5.28 15.28 5.26
C ARG A 513 -5.69 16.70 5.65
N ARG A 514 -6.98 16.93 5.87
CA ARG A 514 -7.53 18.21 6.36
C ARG A 514 -7.26 18.44 7.86
N GLY A 515 -6.85 17.42 8.61
CA GLY A 515 -6.64 17.48 10.05
C GLY A 515 -7.89 17.26 10.90
N ASP A 516 -9.03 16.90 10.29
CA ASP A 516 -10.24 16.51 11.03
C ASP A 516 -10.17 15.04 11.43
N TYR A 517 -9.31 14.77 12.41
CA TYR A 517 -9.05 13.41 12.89
C TYR A 517 -10.28 12.77 13.56
N GLY A 518 -11.20 13.58 14.11
CA GLY A 518 -12.44 13.09 14.73
C GLY A 518 -13.40 12.53 13.68
N ALA A 519 -13.66 13.29 12.62
CA ALA A 519 -14.47 12.81 11.50
C ALA A 519 -13.80 11.65 10.75
N ALA A 520 -12.46 11.67 10.61
CA ALA A 520 -11.69 10.59 10.00
C ALA A 520 -11.80 9.27 10.79
N VAL A 521 -11.74 9.29 12.13
CA VAL A 521 -11.97 8.12 13.00
C VAL A 521 -13.33 7.50 12.72
N GLU A 522 -14.41 8.31 12.68
CA GLU A 522 -15.75 7.76 12.42
C GLU A 522 -15.92 7.26 10.99
N ALA A 523 -15.29 7.90 9.99
CA ALA A 523 -15.25 7.38 8.62
C ALA A 523 -14.53 6.03 8.52
N TYR A 524 -13.36 5.87 9.15
CA TYR A 524 -12.70 4.57 9.24
C TYR A 524 -13.57 3.52 9.95
N ARG A 525 -14.23 3.87 11.07
CA ARG A 525 -15.16 2.97 11.78
C ARG A 525 -16.35 2.57 10.90
N ARG A 526 -16.92 3.49 10.11
CA ARG A 526 -17.97 3.18 9.13
C ARG A 526 -17.45 2.27 8.01
N ALA A 527 -16.24 2.49 7.48
CA ALA A 527 -15.62 1.60 6.50
C ALA A 527 -15.50 0.15 7.01
N VAL A 528 -15.11 -0.03 8.29
CA VAL A 528 -15.04 -1.36 8.93
C VAL A 528 -16.43 -1.99 9.11
N ARG A 529 -17.45 -1.20 9.48
CA ARG A 529 -18.84 -1.67 9.62
C ARG A 529 -19.44 -2.07 8.26
N ALA A 530 -19.24 -1.26 7.22
CA ALA A 530 -19.74 -1.50 5.87
C ALA A 530 -19.04 -2.66 5.14
N GLY A 531 -17.81 -3.01 5.53
CA GLY A 531 -16.96 -3.96 4.83
C GLY A 531 -16.63 -5.23 5.62
N ALA A 532 -17.62 -5.88 6.24
CA ALA A 532 -17.45 -6.90 7.28
C ALA A 532 -16.49 -8.09 7.00
N GLY A 533 -16.10 -8.34 5.74
CA GLY A 533 -15.05 -9.30 5.34
C GLY A 533 -14.13 -8.81 4.21
N ALA A 534 -14.18 -7.53 3.83
CA ALA A 534 -13.49 -7.01 2.65
C ALA A 534 -12.05 -6.52 2.97
N PRO A 535 -11.10 -6.54 2.00
CA PRO A 535 -9.75 -6.02 2.20
C PRO A 535 -9.72 -4.52 2.59
N PHE A 536 -10.77 -3.78 2.24
CA PHE A 536 -10.95 -2.38 2.68
C PHE A 536 -11.15 -2.24 4.20
N ALA A 537 -11.77 -3.21 4.88
CA ALA A 537 -11.89 -3.18 6.34
C ALA A 537 -10.58 -3.52 7.05
N ALA A 538 -9.79 -4.45 6.49
CA ALA A 538 -8.43 -4.71 6.97
C ALA A 538 -7.55 -3.45 6.84
N LYS A 539 -7.62 -2.76 5.68
CA LYS A 539 -6.95 -1.46 5.48
C LYS A 539 -7.49 -0.36 6.39
N ALA A 540 -8.81 -0.28 6.59
CA ALA A 540 -9.42 0.70 7.49
C ALA A 540 -8.98 0.53 8.95
N LEU A 541 -8.92 -0.70 9.47
CA LEU A 541 -8.41 -0.96 10.82
C LEU A 541 -6.92 -0.63 10.96
N TYR A 542 -6.11 -0.92 9.93
CA TYR A 542 -4.69 -0.57 9.93
C TYR A 542 -4.48 0.94 10.00
N MET A 543 -5.12 1.68 9.08
CA MET A 543 -5.07 3.15 9.01
C MET A 543 -5.65 3.80 10.27
N LEU A 544 -6.76 3.29 10.81
CA LEU A 544 -7.36 3.76 12.05
C LEU A 544 -6.38 3.63 13.23
N GLY A 545 -5.65 2.51 13.31
CA GLY A 545 -4.62 2.33 14.33
C GLY A 545 -3.44 3.29 14.17
N GLN A 546 -3.00 3.58 12.94
CA GLN A 546 -1.99 4.61 12.67
C GLN A 546 -2.49 6.01 13.07
N LEU A 547 -3.72 6.37 12.69
CA LEU A 547 -4.34 7.64 13.03
C LEU A 547 -4.39 7.84 14.56
N TYR A 548 -4.78 6.81 15.31
CA TYR A 548 -4.74 6.83 16.77
C TYR A 548 -3.32 7.00 17.32
N ALA A 549 -2.34 6.22 16.83
CA ALA A 549 -0.98 6.23 17.35
C ALA A 549 -0.25 7.56 17.05
N GLU A 550 -0.30 8.02 15.81
CA GLU A 550 0.55 9.09 15.29
C GLU A 550 -0.09 10.48 15.43
N ARG A 551 -1.39 10.61 15.13
CA ARG A 551 -2.08 11.91 15.08
C ARG A 551 -2.79 12.24 16.38
N LEU A 552 -3.57 11.29 16.91
CA LEU A 552 -4.32 11.47 18.16
C LEU A 552 -3.49 11.18 19.41
N ARG A 553 -2.35 10.48 19.27
CA ARG A 553 -1.48 10.02 20.37
C ARG A 553 -2.21 9.19 21.42
N ASP A 554 -3.20 8.41 20.98
CA ASP A 554 -3.97 7.45 21.77
C ASP A 554 -3.44 6.01 21.52
N PRO A 555 -2.49 5.51 22.32
CA PRO A 555 -1.98 4.15 22.17
C PRO A 555 -3.03 3.09 22.50
N THR A 556 -4.08 3.41 23.23
CA THR A 556 -5.15 2.48 23.61
C THR A 556 -6.09 2.25 22.43
N GLY A 557 -6.54 3.32 21.77
CA GLY A 557 -7.28 3.26 20.51
C GLY A 557 -6.50 2.59 19.40
N ALA A 558 -5.20 2.88 19.28
CA ALA A 558 -4.31 2.24 18.31
C ALA A 558 -4.20 0.73 18.53
N ARG A 559 -3.94 0.31 19.78
CA ARG A 559 -3.88 -1.09 20.19
C ARG A 559 -5.20 -1.82 19.94
N GLY A 560 -6.33 -1.17 20.23
CA GLY A 560 -7.66 -1.71 19.95
C GLY A 560 -7.90 -1.97 18.45
N ALA A 561 -7.60 -1.00 17.59
CA ALA A 561 -7.77 -1.12 16.15
C ALA A 561 -6.85 -2.20 15.52
N TRP A 562 -5.58 -2.26 15.92
CA TRP A 562 -4.64 -3.26 15.42
C TRP A 562 -4.88 -4.66 15.97
N ASN A 563 -5.31 -4.81 17.23
CA ASN A 563 -5.75 -6.11 17.75
C ASN A 563 -7.01 -6.61 17.00
N ALA A 564 -7.97 -5.72 16.72
CA ALA A 564 -9.15 -6.08 15.93
C ALA A 564 -8.80 -6.50 14.50
N LEU A 565 -7.78 -5.88 13.88
CA LEU A 565 -7.24 -6.29 12.58
C LEU A 565 -6.64 -7.69 12.64
N VAL A 566 -5.75 -7.95 13.61
CA VAL A 566 -5.09 -9.25 13.76
C VAL A 566 -6.07 -10.37 14.07
N ALA A 567 -7.08 -10.11 14.91
CA ALA A 567 -8.10 -11.10 15.27
C ALA A 567 -9.08 -11.40 14.13
N ARG A 568 -9.48 -10.38 13.34
CA ARG A 568 -10.49 -10.53 12.28
C ARG A 568 -9.92 -10.94 10.93
N PHE A 569 -8.66 -10.63 10.65
CA PHE A 569 -8.01 -10.87 9.37
C PHE A 569 -6.58 -11.46 9.53
N PRO A 570 -6.41 -12.61 10.21
CA PRO A 570 -5.09 -13.12 10.60
C PRO A 570 -4.15 -13.38 9.41
N GLU A 571 -4.69 -13.84 8.27
CA GLU A 571 -3.96 -14.16 7.03
C GLU A 571 -3.66 -12.93 6.14
N HIS A 572 -4.11 -11.72 6.51
CA HIS A 572 -3.94 -10.54 5.67
C HIS A 572 -2.56 -9.88 5.91
N ASP A 573 -1.83 -9.47 4.88
CA ASP A 573 -0.49 -8.83 4.99
C ASP A 573 -0.42 -7.71 6.04
N LEU A 574 -1.47 -6.89 6.11
CA LEU A 574 -1.58 -5.80 7.09
C LEU A 574 -1.69 -6.29 8.55
N ALA A 575 -2.17 -7.50 8.82
CA ALA A 575 -2.17 -8.07 10.16
C ALA A 575 -0.74 -8.40 10.63
N HIS A 576 0.15 -8.87 9.74
CA HIS A 576 1.56 -9.02 10.08
C HIS A 576 2.21 -7.66 10.38
N ARG A 577 1.93 -6.62 9.56
CA ARG A 577 2.37 -5.24 9.86
C ARG A 577 1.79 -4.71 11.18
N ALA A 578 0.52 -5.01 11.47
CA ALA A 578 -0.14 -4.61 12.72
C ALA A 578 0.47 -5.29 13.96
N LYS A 579 0.84 -6.58 13.88
CA LYS A 579 1.62 -7.26 14.94
C LYS A 579 2.94 -6.52 15.21
N GLN A 580 3.68 -6.12 14.16
CA GLN A 580 4.90 -5.33 14.32
C GLN A 580 4.64 -3.94 14.91
N ALA A 581 3.53 -3.28 14.54
CA ALA A 581 3.17 -1.97 15.08
C ALA A 581 2.70 -2.04 16.55
N LEU A 582 2.01 -3.10 16.96
CA LEU A 582 1.63 -3.37 18.36
C LEU A 582 2.84 -3.54 19.28
N LEU A 583 3.95 -4.09 18.77
CA LEU A 583 5.23 -4.18 19.47
C LEU A 583 5.95 -2.81 19.59
N ARG A 584 5.53 -1.82 18.79
CA ARG A 584 5.96 -0.41 18.81
C ARG A 584 4.89 0.53 19.39
N LEU A 585 4.01 0.00 20.24
CA LEU A 585 3.16 0.85 21.09
C LEU A 585 3.59 0.71 22.53
N PRO A 586 3.62 1.81 23.29
CA PRO A 586 3.90 1.71 24.71
C PRO A 586 2.74 0.96 25.36
N PRO A 587 2.97 -0.16 26.10
CA PRO A 587 2.06 -0.67 27.12
C PRO A 587 1.83 0.36 28.23
N GLY A 588 1.09 1.41 27.91
CA GLY A 588 0.27 2.09 28.89
C GLY A 588 -0.94 1.21 29.17
N SER A 589 -1.20 0.99 30.46
CA SER A 589 -2.46 0.50 31.05
C SER A 589 -3.28 -0.47 30.17
N GLY A 590 -3.31 -1.75 30.57
CA GLY A 590 -4.28 -2.71 30.03
C GLY A 590 -5.71 -2.15 30.07
N PRO A 591 -6.63 -2.67 29.23
CA PRO A 591 -7.95 -2.10 29.06
C PRO A 591 -8.61 -1.89 30.43
N GLY A 592 -8.81 -0.61 30.79
CA GLY A 592 -9.56 -0.27 32.00
C GLY A 592 -10.89 -1.02 31.96
N PRO A 593 -11.32 -1.64 33.07
CA PRO A 593 -12.43 -2.60 33.06
C PRO A 593 -13.63 -1.97 32.36
N ALA A 594 -14.07 -2.61 31.28
CA ALA A 594 -15.09 -2.05 30.40
C ALA A 594 -16.34 -1.70 31.20
N ALA A 595 -16.70 -0.41 31.22
CA ALA A 595 -17.99 0.03 31.75
C ALA A 595 -19.08 -0.69 30.95
N ARG A 596 -19.86 -1.52 31.66
CA ARG A 596 -20.98 -2.30 31.10
C ARG A 596 -22.20 -1.43 30.88
#